data_AF-A0AAW1M4R5-F1
#
_entry.id   AF-A0AAW1M4R5-F1
#
_cell.length_a   1.000
_cell.length_b   1.000
_cell.length_c   1.000
_cell.angle_alpha   90.00
_cell.angle_beta   90.00
_cell.angle_gamma   90.00
#
_symmetry.space_group_name_H-M   'P 1'
#
loop_
_entity.id
_entity.type
_entity.pdbx_description
1 polymer ?
#
loop_
_entity_poly.entity_id
_entity_poly.type
_entity_poly.pdbx_seq_one_letter_code
_entity_poly.pdbx_strand_id
1 'polypeptide(L)'
;MMRQSQFSLVLGVKGALYPDRRGLRTRLKGQLEMTISVILPPMLALVPEYMLRSVSETVLTRLAENMKDKVNSNLLADYSKFRREQQVKLV
;
A
#
# COMPACT_ATOMS: atom_id res chain seq x y z
N MET A 1 -21.27 -32.60 -3.23
CA MET A 1 -20.35 -31.67 -3.95
C MET A 1 -20.02 -30.51 -3.02
N MET A 2 -18.78 -30.36 -2.57
CA MET A 2 -18.36 -29.19 -1.79
C MET A 2 -18.22 -27.99 -2.74
N ARG A 3 -18.98 -26.93 -2.50
CA ARG A 3 -18.87 -25.66 -3.23
C ARG A 3 -17.54 -25.03 -2.86
N GLN A 4 -16.68 -24.72 -3.84
CA GLN A 4 -15.40 -24.05 -3.59
C GLN A 4 -15.64 -22.78 -2.75
N SER A 5 -15.02 -22.71 -1.56
CA SER A 5 -15.00 -21.48 -0.77
C SER A 5 -14.04 -20.51 -1.41
N GLN A 6 -14.56 -19.45 -2.03
CA GLN A 6 -13.75 -18.43 -2.67
C GLN A 6 -13.44 -17.32 -1.65
N PHE A 7 -12.15 -17.12 -1.38
CA PHE A 7 -11.65 -15.92 -0.72
C PHE A 7 -11.18 -14.94 -1.80
N SER A 8 -11.56 -13.67 -1.68
CA SER A 8 -11.11 -12.61 -2.59
C SER A 8 -10.64 -11.40 -1.80
N LEU A 9 -9.46 -10.90 -2.16
CA LEU A 9 -8.88 -9.67 -1.65
C LEU A 9 -8.63 -8.74 -2.83
N VAL A 10 -9.31 -7.60 -2.83
CA VAL A 10 -9.10 -6.54 -3.82
C VAL A 10 -8.40 -5.38 -3.12
N LEU A 11 -7.31 -4.93 -3.73
CA LEU A 11 -6.50 -3.84 -3.24
C LEU A 11 -6.44 -2.73 -4.29
N GLY A 12 -7.00 -1.57 -3.96
CA GLY A 12 -6.89 -0.35 -4.72
C GLY A 12 -5.86 0.58 -4.09
N VAL A 13 -4.98 1.16 -4.89
CA VAL A 13 -4.01 2.15 -4.43
C VAL A 13 -4.01 3.33 -5.39
N LYS A 14 -4.13 4.53 -4.85
CA LYS A 14 -3.97 5.79 -5.57
C LYS A 14 -2.94 6.63 -4.84
N GLY A 15 -2.13 7.37 -5.57
CA GLY A 15 -1.14 8.23 -4.95
C GLY A 15 -0.79 9.41 -5.82
N ALA A 16 -0.34 10.48 -5.18
CA ALA A 16 0.16 11.67 -5.82
C ALA A 16 1.49 12.07 -5.19
N LEU A 17 2.40 12.53 -6.03
CA LEU A 17 3.71 13.02 -5.62
C LEU A 17 3.88 14.45 -6.06
N TYR A 18 4.50 15.26 -5.22
CA TYR A 18 4.73 16.65 -5.51
C TYR A 18 6.06 17.13 -4.93
N PRO A 19 6.77 18.00 -5.65
CA PRO A 19 7.99 18.59 -5.14
C PRO A 19 7.66 19.58 -4.00
N ASP A 20 8.25 19.38 -2.83
CA ASP A 20 8.27 20.33 -1.72
C ASP A 20 9.60 21.12 -1.76
N ARG A 21 9.54 22.34 -2.30
CA ARG A 21 10.71 23.23 -2.43
C ARG A 21 10.76 24.15 -1.21
N ARG A 22 11.81 24.02 -0.39
CA ARG A 22 12.09 24.96 0.73
C ARG A 22 13.48 25.53 0.59
N GLY A 23 13.57 26.72 0.01
CA GLY A 23 14.84 27.40 -0.28
C GLY A 23 15.72 26.58 -1.23
N LEU A 24 16.99 26.39 -0.86
CA LEU A 24 17.96 25.59 -1.62
C LEU A 24 17.72 24.07 -1.57
N ARG A 25 16.77 23.60 -0.74
CA ARG A 25 16.48 22.17 -0.58
C ARG A 25 15.18 21.79 -1.28
N THR A 26 15.26 20.81 -2.17
CA THR A 26 14.13 20.10 -2.77
C THR A 26 13.85 18.81 -1.99
N ARG A 27 12.60 18.61 -1.59
CA ARG A 27 12.09 17.37 -1.02
C ARG A 27 10.97 16.84 -1.91
N LEU A 28 10.68 15.55 -1.83
CA LEU A 28 9.50 14.95 -2.43
C LEU A 28 8.48 14.69 -1.33
N LYS A 29 7.25 15.15 -1.53
CA LYS A 29 6.11 14.76 -0.70
C LYS A 29 5.23 13.83 -1.49
N GLY A 30 4.65 12.85 -0.80
CA GLY A 30 3.69 11.93 -1.36
C GLY A 30 2.46 11.83 -0.48
N GLN A 31 1.32 11.60 -1.12
CA GLN A 31 0.09 11.16 -0.50
C GLN A 31 -0.33 9.85 -1.13
N LEU A 32 -0.84 8.93 -0.32
CA LEU A 32 -1.30 7.62 -0.75
C LEU A 32 -2.68 7.37 -0.13
N GLU A 33 -3.63 6.99 -0.96
CA GLU A 33 -4.94 6.49 -0.56
C GLU A 33 -5.02 5.01 -0.92
N MET A 34 -5.52 4.21 0.01
CA MET A 34 -5.59 2.76 -0.14
C MET A 34 -6.99 2.26 0.21
N THR A 35 -7.54 1.42 -0.66
CA THR A 35 -8.83 0.76 -0.49
C THR A 35 -8.63 -0.74 -0.43
N ILE A 36 -9.17 -1.38 0.61
CA ILE A 36 -9.09 -2.84 0.78
C ILE A 36 -10.51 -3.38 0.83
N SER A 37 -10.81 -4.34 -0.04
CA SER A 37 -12.09 -5.06 -0.04
C SER A 37 -11.83 -6.55 0.12
N VAL A 38 -12.53 -7.19 1.05
CA VAL A 38 -12.37 -8.62 1.36
C VAL A 38 -13.71 -9.32 1.23
N ILE A 39 -13.73 -10.45 0.54
CA ILE A 39 -14.84 -11.39 0.52
C ILE A 39 -14.44 -12.61 1.34
N LEU A 40 -15.12 -12.78 2.49
CA LEU A 40 -14.88 -13.90 3.39
C LEU A 40 -15.66 -15.14 2.91
N PRO A 41 -15.03 -16.32 2.88
CA PRO A 41 -15.73 -17.55 2.55
C PRO A 41 -16.81 -17.88 3.59
N PRO A 42 -17.93 -18.52 3.20
CA PRO A 42 -19.07 -18.78 4.08
C PRO A 42 -18.73 -19.57 5.35
N MET A 43 -17.71 -20.43 5.30
CA MET A 43 -17.29 -21.22 6.48
C MET A 43 -16.77 -20.35 7.62
N LEU A 44 -16.30 -19.12 7.34
CA LEU A 44 -15.89 -18.19 8.38
C LEU A 44 -17.06 -17.63 9.19
N ALA A 45 -18.31 -17.78 8.73
CA ALA A 45 -19.49 -17.39 9.51
C ALA A 45 -19.67 -18.21 10.80
N LEU A 46 -19.03 -19.37 10.91
CA LEU A 46 -19.02 -20.19 12.12
C LEU A 46 -18.01 -19.71 13.17
N VAL A 47 -17.10 -18.80 12.78
CA VAL A 47 -16.11 -18.23 13.69
C VAL A 47 -16.76 -17.09 14.48
N PRO A 48 -16.57 -17.02 15.80
CA PRO A 48 -17.08 -15.91 16.59
C PRO A 48 -16.61 -14.55 16.06
N GLU A 49 -17.52 -13.58 16.02
CA GLU A 49 -17.27 -12.25 15.45
C GLU A 49 -16.03 -11.57 16.06
N TYR A 50 -15.83 -11.69 17.38
CA TYR A 50 -14.68 -11.07 18.04
C TYR A 50 -13.33 -11.62 17.53
N MET A 51 -13.26 -12.91 17.18
CA MET A 51 -12.06 -13.50 16.61
C MET A 51 -11.83 -13.01 15.19
N LEU A 52 -12.86 -13.04 14.34
CA LEU A 52 -12.80 -12.54 12.98
C LEU A 52 -12.39 -11.07 12.94
N ARG A 53 -12.94 -10.25 13.84
CA ARG A 53 -12.60 -8.84 13.97
C ARG A 53 -11.13 -8.65 14.34
N SER A 54 -10.64 -9.35 15.37
CA SER A 54 -9.23 -9.20 15.79
C SER A 54 -8.24 -9.61 14.69
N VAL A 55 -8.54 -10.69 13.96
CA VAL A 55 -7.71 -11.17 12.85
C VAL A 55 -7.75 -10.18 11.70
N SER A 56 -8.95 -9.69 11.35
CA SER A 56 -9.12 -8.69 10.30
C SER A 56 -8.38 -7.39 10.63
N GLU A 57 -8.54 -6.86 11.83
CA GLU A 57 -7.83 -5.66 12.30
C GLU A 57 -6.31 -5.87 12.22
N THR A 58 -5.81 -7.01 12.67
CA THR A 58 -4.36 -7.31 12.64
C THR A 58 -3.83 -7.40 11.21
N VAL A 59 -4.52 -8.13 10.32
CA VAL A 59 -4.11 -8.31 8.93
C VAL A 59 -4.14 -6.99 8.18
N LEU A 60 -5.22 -6.22 8.32
CA LEU A 60 -5.38 -4.92 7.65
C LEU A 60 -4.33 -3.91 8.16
N THR A 61 -4.09 -3.87 9.48
CA THR A 61 -3.05 -3.02 10.07
C THR A 61 -1.67 -3.36 9.53
N ARG A 62 -1.29 -4.64 9.57
CA ARG A 62 0.02 -5.09 9.05
C ARG A 62 0.17 -4.85 7.56
N LEU A 63 -0.91 -4.99 6.79
CA LEU A 63 -0.87 -4.68 5.36
C LEU A 63 -0.60 -3.19 5.13
N ALA A 64 -1.32 -2.32 5.85
CA ALA A 64 -1.13 -0.87 5.75
C ALA A 64 0.30 -0.43 6.15
N GLU A 65 0.84 -0.97 7.25
CA GLU A 65 2.20 -0.70 7.71
C GLU A 65 3.25 -1.13 6.68
N ASN A 66 3.18 -2.38 6.19
CA ASN A 66 4.10 -2.89 5.19
C ASN A 66 4.07 -2.07 3.90
N MET A 67 2.89 -1.60 3.48
CA MET A 67 2.77 -0.79 2.28
C MET A 67 3.33 0.61 2.47
N LYS A 68 3.12 1.24 3.63
CA LYS A 68 3.74 2.53 3.95
C LYS A 68 5.26 2.44 3.85
N ASP A 69 5.86 1.42 4.45
CA ASP A 69 7.32 1.27 4.47
C ASP A 69 7.87 1.00 3.06
N LYS A 70 7.23 0.09 2.32
CA LYS A 70 7.67 -0.30 0.97
C LYS A 70 7.47 0.80 -0.07
N VAL A 71 6.39 1.57 0.03
CA VAL A 71 6.18 2.74 -0.84
C VAL A 71 7.25 3.79 -0.57
N ASN A 72 7.54 4.09 0.70
CA ASN A 72 8.54 5.10 1.02
C ASN A 72 9.95 4.70 0.55
N SER A 73 10.35 3.43 0.74
CA SER A 73 11.68 2.96 0.29
C SER A 73 11.81 2.95 -1.24
N ASN A 74 10.80 2.42 -1.93
CA ASN A 74 10.87 2.25 -3.39
C ASN A 74 10.76 3.59 -4.11
N LEU A 75 9.92 4.49 -3.60
CA LEU A 75 9.77 5.81 -4.20
C LEU A 75 11.05 6.64 -4.12
N LEU A 76 11.75 6.58 -2.99
CA LEU A 76 13.04 7.24 -2.84
C LEU A 76 14.09 6.65 -3.78
N ALA A 77 14.09 5.33 -3.97
CA ALA A 77 14.98 4.65 -4.89
C ALA A 77 14.70 5.05 -6.36
N ASP A 78 13.43 5.02 -6.77
CA ASP A 78 12.99 5.37 -8.13
C ASP A 78 13.26 6.84 -8.44
N TYR A 79 12.99 7.75 -7.49
CA TYR A 79 13.32 9.17 -7.65
C TYR A 79 14.83 9.39 -7.76
N SER A 80 15.63 8.72 -6.93
CA SER A 80 17.10 8.83 -6.98
C SER A 80 17.66 8.28 -8.29
N LYS A 81 17.04 7.25 -8.86
CA LYS A 81 17.35 6.72 -10.19
C LYS A 81 16.97 7.73 -11.28
N PHE A 82 15.73 8.22 -11.29
CA PHE A 82 15.26 9.24 -12.24
C PHE A 82 16.14 10.50 -12.22
N ARG A 83 16.49 11.01 -11.04
CA ARG A 83 17.37 12.17 -10.90
C ARG A 83 18.74 11.91 -11.54
N ARG A 84 19.34 10.74 -11.31
CA ARG A 84 20.63 10.37 -11.93
C ARG A 84 20.52 10.32 -13.45
N GLU A 85 19.47 9.69 -13.98
CA GLU A 85 19.24 9.61 -15.43
C GLU A 85 19.04 10.99 -16.06
N GLN A 86 18.33 11.90 -15.39
CA GLN A 86 18.15 13.28 -15.85
C GLN A 86 19.46 14.07 -15.82
N GLN A 87 20.32 13.85 -14.83
CA GLN A 87 21.64 14.47 -14.78
C GLN A 87 22.57 13.95 -15.88
N VAL A 88 22.48 12.66 -16.23
CA VAL A 88 23.23 12.08 -17.35
C VAL A 88 22.76 12.61 -18.71
N LYS A 89 21.46 12.95 -18.86
CA LYS A 89 20.94 13.57 -20.10
C LYS A 89 21.30 15.05 -20.27
N LEU A 90 21.81 15.69 -19.23
CA LEU A 90 22.19 17.11 -19.21
C LEU A 90 23.71 17.33 -19.32
N VAL A 91 24.48 16.26 -19.50
CA VAL A 91 25.94 16.25 -19.76
C VAL A 91 26.16 15.62 -21.12
#